data_AF-A0A7V4W652-F1
#
_entry.id   AF-A0A7V4W652-F1
#
_cell.length_a   1.000
_cell.length_b   1.000
_cell.length_c   1.000
_cell.angle_alpha   90.00
_cell.angle_beta   90.00
_cell.angle_gamma   90.00
#
_symmetry.space_group_name_H-M   'P 1'
#
loop_
_entity.id
_entity.type
_entity.pdbx_description
1 polymer ?
#
loop_
_entity_poly.entity_id
_entity_poly.type
_entity_poly.pdbx_seq_one_letter_code
_entity_poly.pdbx_strand_id
1 'polypeptide(L)'
;MRPSRRPLGRDPAFRAALALAEKAASAPGPVLLVGPTGSGKSRLARYIHDLRLPKPGTFTEWHAPGVPSSLLEAEFFGVERGAATGVAPRAGIFEESGTGTLCLSGVEWLAPDKQAALLRILEGSPFQRIGGGRRLTCQARVLAAFSEPPELLVARGQLRQDLLFRLDVLRIHLPALGERTGDIPLLARHFLRAACRQSGRSVPEMAPSLIEALSKRPWPGNLRELARCMEGLALSGGTLLVPEDLPAEFWMAEPPAADALRRRLTLEELKDAYIRFVLARTSGNRTRAARWLGISRKALWAHLRRSET
;
A
#
# COMPACT_ATOMS: atom_id res chain seq x y z
N MET A 1 -3.23 12.13 22.86
CA MET A 1 -2.87 11.63 21.51
C MET A 1 -1.40 11.97 21.27
N ARG A 2 -0.50 10.99 21.32
CA ARG A 2 0.94 11.22 21.06
C ARG A 2 1.10 11.51 19.55
N PRO A 3 1.93 12.48 19.15
CA PRO A 3 2.20 12.70 17.72
C PRO A 3 2.65 11.38 17.09
N SER A 4 2.14 11.05 15.91
CA SER A 4 2.64 9.88 15.17
C SER A 4 4.14 10.00 15.03
N ARG A 5 4.83 8.86 15.21
CA ARG A 5 6.27 8.81 15.04
C ARG A 5 6.60 9.20 13.60
N ARG A 6 7.56 10.11 13.43
CA ARG A 6 8.09 10.53 12.14
C ARG A 6 8.35 9.29 11.25
N PRO A 7 7.86 9.28 9.99
CA PRO A 7 8.12 8.20 9.06
C PRO A 7 9.61 7.86 8.94
N LEU A 8 9.94 6.57 8.86
CA LEU A 8 11.31 6.08 8.83
C LEU A 8 11.85 6.00 7.40
N GLY A 9 13.03 6.58 7.19
CA GLY A 9 13.81 6.46 5.95
C GLY A 9 14.98 7.44 5.94
N ARG A 10 16.03 7.07 5.22
CA ARG A 10 17.28 7.81 5.03
C ARG A 10 17.63 7.99 3.55
N ASP A 11 16.98 7.27 2.66
CA ASP A 11 17.17 7.39 1.22
C ASP A 11 16.85 8.82 0.75
N PRO A 12 17.68 9.44 -0.11
CA PRO A 12 17.46 10.80 -0.58
C PRO A 12 16.08 11.04 -1.20
N ALA A 13 15.56 10.08 -1.98
CA ALA A 13 14.25 10.20 -2.62
C ALA A 13 13.13 10.29 -1.58
N PHE A 14 13.21 9.46 -0.54
CA PHE A 14 12.24 9.51 0.56
C PHE A 14 12.39 10.77 1.43
N ARG A 15 13.62 11.20 1.69
CA ARG A 15 13.88 12.44 2.45
C ARG A 15 13.32 13.67 1.77
N ALA A 16 13.41 13.76 0.44
CA ALA A 16 12.81 14.83 -0.33
C ALA A 16 11.27 14.87 -0.16
N ALA A 17 10.62 13.72 -0.28
CA ALA A 17 9.17 13.60 -0.05
C ALA A 17 8.77 13.96 1.40
N LEU A 18 9.56 13.53 2.38
CA LEU A 18 9.32 13.82 3.79
C LEU A 18 9.48 15.32 4.10
N ALA A 19 10.49 15.98 3.55
CA ALA A 19 10.68 17.42 3.70
C ALA A 19 9.52 18.22 3.08
N LEU A 20 8.99 17.77 1.93
CA LEU A 20 7.82 18.37 1.33
C LEU A 20 6.56 18.16 2.19
N ALA A 21 6.40 16.99 2.81
CA ALA A 21 5.32 16.70 3.74
C ALA A 21 5.39 17.57 5.01
N GLU A 22 6.59 17.78 5.55
CA GLU A 22 6.83 18.68 6.68
C GLU A 22 6.45 20.13 6.33
N LYS A 23 6.79 20.61 5.12
CA LYS A 23 6.32 21.92 4.60
C LYS A 23 4.81 21.96 4.38
N ALA A 24 4.23 20.88 3.88
CA ALA A 24 2.80 20.80 3.61
C ALA A 24 1.96 20.88 4.90
N ALA A 25 2.51 20.53 6.06
CA ALA A 25 1.80 20.61 7.33
C ALA A 25 1.32 22.04 7.66
N SER A 26 2.09 23.08 7.33
CA SER A 26 1.69 24.48 7.58
C SER A 26 0.78 25.07 6.50
N ALA A 27 0.65 24.44 5.33
CA ALA A 27 -0.23 24.91 4.27
C ALA A 27 -1.70 24.58 4.58
N PRO A 28 -2.66 25.48 4.34
CA PRO A 28 -4.09 25.21 4.58
C PRO A 28 -4.73 24.38 3.47
N GLY A 29 -4.14 24.35 2.28
CA GLY A 29 -4.71 23.72 1.08
C GLY A 29 -4.67 22.19 1.07
N PRO A 30 -5.38 21.58 0.09
CA PRO A 30 -5.33 20.14 -0.15
C PRO A 30 -3.92 19.62 -0.44
N VAL A 31 -3.66 18.37 -0.06
CA VAL A 31 -2.41 17.68 -0.38
C VAL A 31 -2.71 16.39 -1.10
N LEU A 32 -2.04 16.20 -2.23
CA LEU A 32 -2.14 14.99 -3.05
C LEU A 32 -0.93 14.10 -2.82
N LEU A 33 -1.15 12.88 -2.33
CA LEU A 33 -0.13 11.86 -2.14
C LEU A 33 -0.19 10.85 -3.28
N VAL A 34 0.88 10.76 -4.07
CA VAL A 34 0.95 9.84 -5.21
C VAL A 34 2.07 8.84 -4.97
N GLY A 35 1.82 7.55 -5.17
CA GLY A 35 2.85 6.53 -5.10
C GLY A 35 2.24 5.14 -4.95
N PRO A 36 3.01 4.05 -5.10
CA PRO A 36 2.43 2.72 -5.22
C PRO A 36 1.72 2.25 -3.95
N THR A 37 0.88 1.22 -4.09
CA THR A 37 0.20 0.58 -2.96
C THR A 37 1.23 0.02 -1.97
N GLY A 38 1.02 0.28 -0.69
CA GLY A 38 1.96 -0.14 0.35
C GLY A 38 3.22 0.73 0.52
N SER A 39 3.35 1.86 -0.18
CA SER A 39 4.50 2.78 -0.02
C SER A 39 4.50 3.61 1.27
N GLY A 40 3.39 3.63 2.01
CA GLY A 40 3.25 4.34 3.29
C GLY A 40 2.45 5.64 3.26
N LYS A 41 1.68 5.90 2.20
CA LYS A 41 0.86 7.12 2.03
C LYS A 41 -0.01 7.46 3.24
N SER A 42 -0.78 6.51 3.80
CA SER A 42 -1.61 6.75 4.99
C SER A 42 -0.80 7.20 6.21
N ARG A 43 0.38 6.59 6.42
CA ARG A 43 1.26 7.01 7.51
C ARG A 43 1.81 8.41 7.30
N LEU A 44 2.14 8.78 6.06
CA LEU A 44 2.56 10.14 5.75
C LEU A 44 1.41 11.14 5.89
N ALA A 45 0.19 10.79 5.47
CA ALA A 45 -0.99 11.63 5.65
C ALA A 45 -1.25 11.93 7.13
N ARG A 46 -1.18 10.89 7.99
CA ARG A 46 -1.31 11.05 9.44
C ARG A 46 -0.18 11.92 10.02
N TYR A 47 1.04 11.76 9.52
CA TYR A 47 2.18 12.58 9.94
C TYR A 47 2.00 14.06 9.58
N ILE A 48 1.56 14.36 8.35
CA ILE A 48 1.25 15.72 7.90
C ILE A 48 0.18 16.35 8.82
N HIS A 49 -0.88 15.60 9.13
CA HIS A 49 -1.90 16.03 10.06
C HIS A 49 -1.32 16.33 11.44
N ASP A 50 -0.58 15.40 12.05
CA ASP A 50 -0.05 15.56 13.40
C ASP A 50 0.96 16.72 13.55
N LEU A 51 1.57 17.16 12.45
CA LEU A 51 2.46 18.33 12.40
C LEU A 51 1.73 19.68 12.29
N ARG A 52 0.40 19.71 12.05
CA ARG A 52 -0.34 20.97 11.88
C ARG A 52 -0.37 21.79 13.16
N LEU A 53 -0.26 23.12 13.01
CA LEU A 53 -0.44 24.11 14.06
C LEU A 53 -1.49 25.16 13.63
N PRO A 54 -2.44 25.53 14.51
CA PRO A 54 -2.72 24.92 15.82
C PRO A 54 -3.08 23.44 15.67
N LYS A 55 -3.01 22.71 16.79
CA LYS A 55 -3.27 21.27 16.82
C LYS A 55 -4.57 20.96 16.07
N PRO A 56 -4.55 20.06 15.09
CA PRO A 56 -5.72 19.82 14.26
C PRO A 56 -6.82 19.09 15.04
N GLY A 57 -8.05 19.15 14.52
CA GLY A 57 -9.18 18.35 14.99
C GLY A 57 -9.03 16.86 14.64
N THR A 58 -10.13 16.16 14.40
CA THR A 58 -10.14 14.73 14.06
C THR A 58 -9.38 14.44 12.76
N PHE A 59 -8.70 13.30 12.68
CA PHE A 59 -8.21 12.75 11.42
C PHE A 59 -9.09 11.58 11.00
N THR A 60 -9.85 11.78 9.94
CA THR A 60 -10.80 10.82 9.39
C THR A 60 -10.20 10.23 8.11
N GLU A 61 -10.05 8.91 8.06
CA GLU A 61 -9.64 8.20 6.84
C GLU A 61 -10.87 7.61 6.17
N TRP A 62 -10.98 7.82 4.86
CA TRP A 62 -11.98 7.18 4.03
C TRP A 62 -11.32 6.49 2.83
N HIS A 63 -11.74 5.25 2.62
CA HIS A 63 -11.25 4.37 1.58
C HIS A 63 -12.43 3.89 0.74
N ALA A 64 -12.45 4.23 -0.55
CA ALA A 64 -13.52 3.83 -1.45
C ALA A 64 -13.60 2.31 -1.71
N PRO A 65 -12.48 1.59 -1.91
CA PRO A 65 -12.54 0.16 -2.23
C PRO A 65 -13.16 -0.61 -1.06
N GLY A 66 -14.30 -1.27 -1.31
CA GLY A 66 -15.01 -2.09 -0.32
C GLY A 66 -16.27 -1.47 0.26
N VAL A 67 -16.63 -0.22 -0.09
CA VAL A 67 -17.92 0.37 0.27
C VAL A 67 -18.95 0.06 -0.83
N PRO A 68 -20.03 -0.68 -0.54
CA PRO A 68 -21.12 -0.87 -1.50
C PRO A 68 -21.69 0.47 -1.94
N SER A 69 -22.01 0.61 -3.23
CA SER A 69 -22.55 1.86 -3.80
C SER A 69 -23.80 2.35 -3.06
N SER A 70 -24.63 1.42 -2.58
CA SER A 70 -25.84 1.70 -1.79
C SER A 70 -25.57 2.31 -0.42
N LEU A 71 -24.37 2.11 0.16
CA LEU A 71 -24.00 2.62 1.47
C LEU A 71 -23.17 3.90 1.40
N LEU A 72 -22.66 4.25 0.21
CA LEU A 72 -21.75 5.37 0.02
C LEU A 72 -22.36 6.70 0.48
N GLU A 73 -23.63 6.96 0.18
CA GLU A 73 -24.31 8.19 0.61
C GLU A 73 -24.43 8.26 2.13
N ALA A 74 -24.74 7.14 2.78
CA ALA A 74 -24.82 7.09 4.24
C ALA A 74 -23.45 7.26 4.90
N GLU A 75 -22.36 6.79 4.27
CA GLU A 75 -20.99 7.06 4.72
C GLU A 75 -20.62 8.53 4.55
N PHE A 76 -20.95 9.15 3.42
CA PHE A 76 -20.63 10.54 3.12
C PHE A 76 -21.41 11.53 4.00
N PHE A 77 -22.73 11.35 4.03
CA PHE A 77 -23.65 12.35 4.57
C PHE A 77 -24.15 12.01 5.98
N GLY A 78 -24.08 10.75 6.38
CA GLY A 78 -24.70 10.29 7.62
C GLY A 78 -26.21 10.11 7.48
N VAL A 79 -26.83 9.63 8.55
CA VAL A 79 -28.25 9.28 8.60
C VAL A 79 -28.88 9.99 9.78
N GLU A 80 -29.98 10.70 9.54
CA GLU A 80 -30.74 11.36 10.59
C GLU A 80 -31.64 10.36 11.34
N ARG A 81 -31.98 10.67 12.60
CA ARG A 81 -32.93 9.85 13.36
C ARG A 81 -34.26 9.80 12.61
N GLY A 82 -34.76 8.59 12.37
CA GLY A 82 -36.05 8.36 11.72
C GLY A 82 -36.01 8.33 10.19
N ALA A 83 -34.84 8.45 9.56
CA ALA A 83 -34.70 8.36 8.11
C ALA A 83 -34.99 6.95 7.56
N ALA A 84 -34.77 5.91 8.34
CA ALA A 84 -35.13 4.53 8.02
C ALA A 84 -35.43 3.74 9.31
N THR A 85 -36.41 2.84 9.26
CA THR A 85 -36.75 1.92 10.35
C THR A 85 -35.57 0.99 10.65
N GLY A 86 -35.14 0.94 11.92
CA GLY A 86 -34.05 0.06 12.36
C GLY A 86 -32.64 0.59 12.12
N VAL A 87 -32.46 1.80 11.58
CA VAL A 87 -31.14 2.42 11.39
C VAL A 87 -30.88 3.45 12.50
N ALA A 88 -29.80 3.26 13.25
CA ALA A 88 -29.36 4.24 14.24
C ALA A 88 -28.83 5.51 13.55
N PRO A 89 -29.11 6.71 14.10
CA PRO A 89 -28.55 7.94 13.56
C PRO A 89 -27.03 7.92 13.67
N ARG A 90 -26.34 8.38 12.61
CA ARG A 90 -24.88 8.50 12.59
C ARG A 90 -24.43 9.69 11.75
N ALA A 91 -23.31 10.28 12.14
CA ALA A 91 -22.64 11.30 11.32
C ALA A 91 -21.99 10.63 10.09
N GLY A 92 -21.87 11.39 9.00
CA GLY A 92 -21.07 10.97 7.84
C GLY A 92 -19.64 11.52 7.92
N ILE A 93 -18.74 11.02 7.09
CA ILE A 93 -17.31 11.37 7.14
C ILE A 93 -17.05 12.87 7.06
N PHE A 94 -17.88 13.63 6.31
CA PHE A 94 -17.71 15.08 6.17
C PHE A 94 -18.01 15.81 7.48
N GLU A 95 -19.00 15.34 8.24
CA GLU A 95 -19.35 15.88 9.56
C GLU A 95 -18.36 15.39 10.63
N GLU A 96 -18.02 14.10 10.63
CA GLU A 96 -17.06 13.51 11.57
C GLU A 96 -15.67 14.15 11.51
N SER A 97 -15.27 14.61 10.31
CA SER A 97 -13.98 15.26 10.11
C SER A 97 -13.88 16.65 10.76
N GLY A 98 -15.02 17.32 11.02
CA GLY A 98 -15.06 18.65 11.62
C GLY A 98 -14.10 19.65 10.97
N THR A 99 -13.32 20.36 11.80
CA THR A 99 -12.23 21.27 11.37
C THR A 99 -10.87 20.57 11.25
N GLY A 100 -10.86 19.24 11.32
CA GLY A 100 -9.68 18.40 11.32
C GLY A 100 -9.14 18.13 9.92
N THR A 101 -9.05 16.86 9.55
CA THR A 101 -8.48 16.42 8.28
C THR A 101 -9.21 15.18 7.77
N LEU A 102 -9.65 15.25 6.51
CA LEU A 102 -10.25 14.15 5.78
C LEU A 102 -9.23 13.60 4.78
N CYS A 103 -8.78 12.36 5.01
CA CYS A 103 -7.90 11.65 4.11
C CYS A 103 -8.72 10.73 3.20
N LEU A 104 -8.82 11.09 1.92
CA LEU A 104 -9.53 10.36 0.88
C LEU A 104 -8.56 9.45 0.12
N SER A 105 -8.98 8.23 -0.16
CA SER A 105 -8.25 7.35 -1.06
C SER A 105 -9.19 6.45 -1.84
N GLY A 106 -8.80 6.15 -3.07
CA GLY A 106 -9.65 5.41 -3.99
C GLY A 106 -10.78 6.26 -4.60
N VAL A 107 -10.62 7.58 -4.67
CA VAL A 107 -11.63 8.47 -5.27
C VAL A 107 -11.92 8.09 -6.74
N GLU A 108 -10.94 7.50 -7.43
CA GLU A 108 -11.06 6.96 -8.79
C GLU A 108 -12.00 5.76 -8.92
N TRP A 109 -12.38 5.12 -7.80
CA TRP A 109 -13.36 4.02 -7.79
C TRP A 109 -14.80 4.51 -7.62
N LEU A 110 -14.98 5.81 -7.36
CA LEU A 110 -16.31 6.42 -7.29
C LEU A 110 -16.91 6.57 -8.69
N ALA A 111 -18.21 6.33 -8.80
CA ALA A 111 -18.95 6.67 -10.00
C ALA A 111 -18.88 8.18 -10.29
N PRO A 112 -18.94 8.63 -11.57
CA PRO A 112 -18.74 10.02 -11.95
C PRO A 112 -19.70 11.02 -11.28
N ASP A 113 -20.94 10.62 -11.00
CA ASP A 113 -21.93 11.42 -10.26
C ASP A 113 -21.51 11.64 -8.80
N LYS A 114 -20.94 10.60 -8.17
CA LYS A 114 -20.42 10.68 -6.79
C LYS A 114 -19.14 11.52 -6.71
N GLN A 115 -18.29 11.46 -7.74
CA GLN A 115 -17.15 12.38 -7.86
C GLN A 115 -17.61 13.84 -7.99
N ALA A 116 -18.68 14.10 -8.74
CA ALA A 116 -19.27 15.44 -8.86
C ALA A 116 -19.84 15.94 -7.51
N ALA A 117 -20.55 15.07 -6.79
CA ALA A 117 -21.08 15.40 -5.47
C ALA A 117 -19.95 15.70 -4.46
N LEU A 118 -18.89 14.89 -4.45
CA LEU A 118 -17.70 15.13 -3.65
C LEU A 118 -17.09 16.49 -3.98
N LEU A 119 -16.86 16.80 -5.27
CA LEU A 119 -16.32 18.08 -5.71
C LEU A 119 -17.11 19.27 -5.14
N ARG A 120 -18.45 19.25 -5.27
CA ARG A 120 -19.31 20.32 -4.74
C ARG A 120 -19.14 20.55 -3.24
N ILE A 121 -18.99 19.47 -2.47
CA ILE A 121 -18.78 19.55 -1.02
C ILE A 121 -17.40 20.13 -0.71
N LEU A 122 -16.36 19.71 -1.45
CA LEU A 122 -15.01 20.25 -1.33
C LEU A 122 -14.91 21.74 -1.74
N GLU A 123 -15.83 22.22 -2.57
CA GLU A 123 -15.99 23.63 -2.94
C GLU A 123 -16.81 24.44 -1.92
N GLY A 124 -17.35 23.79 -0.88
CA GLY A 124 -18.08 24.44 0.20
C GLY A 124 -19.60 24.42 0.04
N SER A 125 -20.15 23.65 -0.92
CA SER A 125 -21.60 23.43 -0.98
C SER A 125 -22.08 22.77 0.32
N PRO A 126 -23.20 23.26 0.90
CA PRO A 126 -23.77 22.62 2.08
C PRO A 126 -24.33 21.23 1.71
N PHE A 127 -24.29 20.31 2.66
CA PHE A 127 -24.92 19.00 2.57
C PHE A 127 -25.91 18.79 3.73
N GLN A 128 -26.71 17.73 3.65
CA GLN A 128 -27.65 17.34 4.71
C GLN A 128 -27.48 15.85 4.98
N ARG A 129 -27.76 15.42 6.22
CA ARG A 129 -27.90 13.98 6.52
C ARG A 129 -29.06 13.39 5.72
N ILE A 130 -28.98 12.11 5.41
CA ILE A 130 -30.09 11.41 4.77
C ILE A 130 -31.32 11.47 5.69
N GLY A 131 -32.43 11.98 5.17
CA GLY A 131 -33.68 12.19 5.92
C GLY A 131 -33.67 13.39 6.89
N GLY A 132 -32.62 14.22 6.88
CA GLY A 132 -32.50 15.40 7.73
C GLY A 132 -32.68 16.73 6.97
N GLY A 133 -33.04 17.80 7.70
CA GLY A 133 -33.19 19.15 7.12
C GLY A 133 -32.03 20.10 7.42
N ARG A 134 -31.17 19.77 8.38
CA ARG A 134 -30.08 20.65 8.83
C ARG A 134 -28.96 20.71 7.79
N ARG A 135 -28.68 21.92 7.28
CA ARG A 135 -27.53 22.16 6.38
C ARG A 135 -26.23 22.15 7.16
N LEU A 136 -25.26 21.39 6.66
CA LEU A 136 -23.92 21.19 7.20
C LEU A 136 -22.88 21.57 6.15
N THR A 137 -21.65 21.91 6.56
CA THR A 137 -20.54 22.23 5.66
C THR A 137 -19.31 21.44 6.07
N CYS A 138 -18.52 20.98 5.08
CA CYS A 138 -17.25 20.32 5.36
C CYS A 138 -16.17 21.38 5.59
N GLN A 139 -15.60 21.43 6.79
CA GLN A 139 -14.53 22.37 7.16
C GLN A 139 -13.15 21.69 7.25
N ALA A 140 -13.10 20.40 6.94
CA ALA A 140 -11.90 19.61 7.09
C ALA A 140 -10.91 19.92 5.97
N ARG A 141 -9.62 19.95 6.33
CA ARG A 141 -8.56 19.94 5.32
C ARG A 141 -8.56 18.60 4.60
N VAL A 142 -8.38 18.61 3.28
CA VAL A 142 -8.42 17.37 2.48
C VAL A 142 -7.02 16.89 2.14
N LEU A 143 -6.74 15.63 2.43
CA LEU A 143 -5.61 14.88 1.88
C LEU A 143 -6.19 13.84 0.92
N ALA A 144 -5.64 13.71 -0.29
CA ALA A 144 -6.04 12.66 -1.23
C ALA A 144 -4.86 11.76 -1.55
N ALA A 145 -5.10 10.46 -1.73
CA ALA A 145 -4.04 9.49 -2.01
C ALA A 145 -4.38 8.59 -3.21
N PHE A 146 -3.46 8.53 -4.18
CA PHE A 146 -3.58 7.70 -5.39
C PHE A 146 -2.41 6.71 -5.50
N SER A 147 -2.69 5.51 -6.01
CA SER A 147 -1.68 4.48 -6.26
C SER A 147 -0.92 4.66 -7.58
N GLU A 148 -1.55 5.33 -8.54
CA GLU A 148 -1.04 5.60 -9.88
C GLU A 148 -1.03 7.11 -10.16
N PRO A 149 -0.29 7.57 -11.17
CA PRO A 149 -0.37 8.96 -11.62
C PRO A 149 -1.83 9.35 -11.94
N PRO A 150 -2.38 10.41 -11.32
CA PRO A 150 -3.77 10.78 -11.48
C PRO A 150 -4.13 11.21 -12.91
N GLU A 151 -3.17 11.69 -13.69
CA GLU A 151 -3.35 12.03 -15.10
C GLU A 151 -3.76 10.81 -15.94
N LEU A 152 -3.20 9.63 -15.62
CA LEU A 152 -3.59 8.39 -16.28
C LEU A 152 -5.02 7.99 -15.92
N LEU A 153 -5.44 8.25 -14.69
CA LEU A 153 -6.82 7.99 -14.23
C LEU A 153 -7.81 8.91 -14.95
N VAL A 154 -7.44 10.17 -15.18
CA VAL A 154 -8.22 11.11 -16.00
C VAL A 154 -8.30 10.64 -17.45
N ALA A 155 -7.17 10.27 -18.06
CA ALA A 155 -7.13 9.79 -19.44
C ALA A 155 -7.97 8.51 -19.65
N ARG A 156 -8.11 7.67 -18.62
CA ARG A 156 -8.94 6.45 -18.63
C ARG A 156 -10.42 6.72 -18.28
N GLY A 157 -10.80 7.95 -17.99
CA GLY A 157 -12.16 8.30 -17.56
C GLY A 157 -12.54 7.82 -16.15
N GLN A 158 -11.56 7.41 -15.33
CA GLN A 158 -11.76 6.92 -13.97
C GLN A 158 -11.76 8.07 -12.94
N LEU A 159 -11.17 9.22 -13.28
CA LEU A 159 -11.14 10.40 -12.44
C LEU A 159 -11.58 11.62 -13.24
N ARG A 160 -12.47 12.43 -12.68
CA ARG A 160 -12.83 13.71 -13.31
C ARG A 160 -11.69 14.71 -13.21
N GLN A 161 -11.46 15.45 -14.30
CA GLN A 161 -10.40 16.43 -14.38
C GLN A 161 -10.59 17.61 -13.40
N ASP A 162 -11.83 18.09 -13.26
CA ASP A 162 -12.18 19.16 -12.32
C ASP A 162 -11.91 18.77 -10.85
N LEU A 163 -12.25 17.54 -10.47
CA LEU A 163 -11.94 16.99 -9.16
C LEU A 163 -10.43 16.86 -8.93
N LEU A 164 -9.66 16.42 -9.94
CA LEU A 164 -8.21 16.39 -9.83
C LEU A 164 -7.65 17.78 -9.56
N PHE A 165 -8.07 18.81 -10.31
CA PHE A 165 -7.62 20.18 -10.09
C PHE A 165 -7.96 20.70 -8.68
N ARG A 166 -9.11 20.32 -8.13
CA ARG A 166 -9.49 20.70 -6.76
C ARG A 166 -8.59 20.06 -5.69
N LEU A 167 -8.14 18.82 -5.91
CA LEU A 167 -7.34 18.03 -4.97
C LEU A 167 -5.83 18.28 -5.11
N ASP A 168 -5.36 18.64 -6.30
CA ASP A 168 -3.95 18.71 -6.66
C ASP A 168 -3.35 20.12 -6.47
N VAL A 169 -3.34 20.59 -5.22
CA VAL A 169 -2.74 21.89 -4.87
C VAL A 169 -1.29 21.75 -4.43
N LEU A 170 -0.99 20.75 -3.60
CA LEU A 170 0.36 20.40 -3.20
C LEU A 170 0.56 18.90 -3.38
N ARG A 171 1.37 18.53 -4.38
CA ARG A 171 1.61 17.13 -4.73
C ARG A 171 2.88 16.60 -4.10
N ILE A 172 2.79 15.43 -3.48
CA ILE A 172 3.92 14.70 -2.90
C ILE A 172 4.00 13.32 -3.53
N HIS A 173 5.10 13.06 -4.23
CA HIS A 173 5.42 11.74 -4.76
C HIS A 173 6.14 10.90 -3.71
N LEU A 174 5.62 9.71 -3.44
CA LEU A 174 6.20 8.73 -2.54
C LEU A 174 6.85 7.60 -3.36
N PRO A 175 8.19 7.47 -3.31
CA PRO A 175 8.89 6.48 -4.12
C PRO A 175 8.51 5.05 -3.72
N ALA A 176 8.51 4.17 -4.72
CA ALA A 176 8.42 2.72 -4.50
C ALA A 176 9.60 2.25 -3.64
N LEU A 177 9.44 1.17 -2.88
CA LEU A 177 10.54 0.64 -2.05
C LEU A 177 11.77 0.27 -2.90
N GLY A 178 11.56 -0.26 -4.12
CA GLY A 178 12.64 -0.55 -5.06
C GLY A 178 13.38 0.69 -5.59
N GLU A 179 12.78 1.87 -5.51
CA GLU A 179 13.40 3.16 -5.88
C GLU A 179 14.17 3.80 -4.71
N ARG A 180 14.05 3.23 -3.50
CA ARG A 180 14.72 3.69 -2.27
C ARG A 180 15.36 2.54 -1.50
N THR A 181 16.18 1.76 -2.20
CA THR A 181 16.82 0.56 -1.63
C THR A 181 17.71 0.88 -0.42
N GLY A 182 18.21 2.12 -0.28
CA GLY A 182 18.95 2.60 0.88
C GLY A 182 18.17 2.52 2.21
N ASP A 183 16.83 2.46 2.14
CA ASP A 183 15.94 2.31 3.29
C ASP A 183 15.73 0.85 3.71
N ILE A 184 15.94 -0.13 2.83
CA ILE A 184 15.61 -1.53 3.07
C ILE A 184 16.28 -2.07 4.36
N PRO A 185 17.59 -1.86 4.61
CA PRO A 185 18.22 -2.37 5.84
C PRO A 185 17.65 -1.75 7.13
N LEU A 186 17.22 -0.49 7.07
CA LEU A 186 16.63 0.20 8.20
C LEU A 186 15.20 -0.31 8.47
N LEU A 187 14.40 -0.42 7.40
CA LEU A 187 13.02 -0.86 7.45
C LEU A 187 12.91 -2.35 7.82
N ALA A 188 13.76 -3.21 7.28
CA ALA A 188 13.82 -4.63 7.62
C ALA A 188 14.05 -4.81 9.12
N ARG A 189 15.06 -4.13 9.69
CA ARG A 189 15.31 -4.13 11.14
C ARG A 189 14.12 -3.62 11.94
N HIS A 190 13.47 -2.56 11.47
CA HIS A 190 12.30 -2.01 12.15
C HIS A 190 11.15 -3.02 12.21
N PHE A 191 10.79 -3.63 11.08
CA PHE A 191 9.70 -4.60 11.01
C PHE A 191 10.03 -5.90 11.75
N LEU A 192 11.27 -6.40 11.65
CA LEU A 192 11.70 -7.58 12.40
C LEU A 192 11.56 -7.37 13.91
N ARG A 193 12.06 -6.23 14.43
CA ARG A 193 11.88 -5.86 15.86
C ARG A 193 10.41 -5.77 16.25
N ALA A 194 9.57 -5.21 15.39
CA ALA A 194 8.14 -5.08 15.65
C ALA A 194 7.44 -6.45 15.68
N ALA A 195 7.82 -7.37 14.79
CA ALA A 195 7.29 -8.73 14.73
C ALA A 195 7.73 -9.55 15.95
N CYS A 196 9.02 -9.58 16.28
CA CYS A 196 9.55 -10.28 17.44
C CYS A 196 8.89 -9.81 18.76
N ARG A 197 8.70 -8.49 18.92
CA ARG A 197 8.02 -7.92 20.08
C ARG A 197 6.56 -8.39 20.19
N GLN A 198 5.84 -8.49 19.08
CA GLN A 198 4.45 -8.97 19.07
C GLN A 198 4.37 -10.47 19.43
N SER A 199 5.37 -11.25 19.03
CA SER A 199 5.45 -12.69 19.34
C SER A 199 6.16 -13.02 20.65
N GLY A 200 6.62 -12.03 21.42
CA GLY A 200 7.39 -12.27 22.66
C GLY A 200 8.75 -12.95 22.45
N ARG A 201 9.38 -12.79 21.29
CA ARG A 201 10.64 -13.43 20.91
C ARG A 201 11.82 -12.46 20.99
N SER A 202 13.02 -13.00 21.16
CA SER A 202 14.25 -12.24 20.95
C SER A 202 14.37 -11.83 19.48
N VAL A 203 15.06 -10.70 19.24
CA VAL A 203 15.31 -10.20 17.89
C VAL A 203 16.59 -10.86 17.37
N PRO A 204 16.55 -11.70 16.33
CA PRO A 204 17.77 -12.28 15.77
C PRO A 204 18.59 -11.24 15.03
N GLU A 205 19.88 -11.52 14.87
CA GLU A 205 20.74 -10.78 13.96
C GLU A 205 20.38 -11.13 12.51
N MET A 206 20.69 -10.23 11.57
CA MET A 206 20.56 -10.49 10.14
C MET A 206 21.94 -10.52 9.52
N ALA A 207 22.28 -11.62 8.87
CA ALA A 207 23.54 -11.75 8.14
C ALA A 207 23.64 -10.66 7.05
N PRO A 208 24.85 -10.15 6.74
CA PRO A 208 25.04 -9.20 5.65
C PRO A 208 24.50 -9.70 4.31
N SER A 209 24.64 -11.00 4.03
CA SER A 209 24.12 -11.66 2.83
C SER A 209 22.59 -11.59 2.74
N LEU A 210 21.88 -11.71 3.86
CA LEU A 210 20.43 -11.54 3.91
C LEU A 210 20.03 -10.09 3.59
N ILE A 211 20.72 -9.11 4.16
CA ILE A 211 20.47 -7.69 3.87
C ILE A 211 20.70 -7.38 2.39
N GLU A 212 21.76 -7.92 1.81
CA GLU A 212 22.05 -7.78 0.37
C GLU A 212 20.94 -8.43 -0.47
N ALA A 213 20.54 -9.65 -0.12
CA ALA A 213 19.45 -10.36 -0.80
C ALA A 213 18.14 -9.55 -0.76
N LEU A 214 17.75 -9.03 0.41
CA LEU A 214 16.58 -8.17 0.58
C LEU A 214 16.69 -6.88 -0.25
N SER A 215 17.89 -6.30 -0.35
CA SER A 215 18.11 -5.03 -1.06
C SER A 215 18.04 -5.15 -2.58
N LYS A 216 18.30 -6.35 -3.13
CA LYS A 216 18.20 -6.64 -4.57
C LYS A 216 16.79 -6.96 -5.05
N ARG A 217 15.82 -7.15 -4.13
CA ARG A 217 14.44 -7.50 -4.51
C ARG A 217 13.65 -6.29 -5.00
N PRO A 218 12.70 -6.48 -5.93
CA PRO A 218 11.87 -5.40 -6.46
C PRO A 218 10.80 -4.90 -5.48
N TRP A 219 10.33 -5.74 -4.56
CA TRP A 219 9.27 -5.43 -3.58
C TRP A 219 8.00 -4.79 -4.20
N PRO A 220 7.28 -5.49 -5.11
CA PRO A 220 6.04 -4.97 -5.72
C PRO A 220 4.97 -4.55 -4.71
N GLY A 221 4.88 -5.22 -3.55
CA GLY A 221 3.99 -4.87 -2.44
C GLY A 221 4.59 -3.86 -1.44
N ASN A 222 5.74 -3.27 -1.79
CA ASN A 222 6.42 -2.21 -1.04
C ASN A 222 6.63 -2.57 0.44
N LEU A 223 6.34 -1.63 1.36
CA LEU A 223 6.56 -1.81 2.79
C LEU A 223 5.70 -2.93 3.38
N ARG A 224 4.51 -3.18 2.82
CA ARG A 224 3.61 -4.25 3.29
C ARG A 224 4.21 -5.62 3.02
N GLU A 225 4.79 -5.79 1.85
CA GLU A 225 5.48 -7.03 1.49
C GLU A 225 6.75 -7.23 2.31
N LEU A 226 7.57 -6.19 2.49
CA LEU A 226 8.74 -6.26 3.35
C LEU A 226 8.37 -6.60 4.80
N ALA A 227 7.32 -5.98 5.35
CA ALA A 227 6.84 -6.28 6.69
C ALA A 227 6.42 -7.74 6.84
N ARG A 228 5.62 -8.26 5.91
CA ARG A 228 5.21 -9.68 5.87
C ARG A 228 6.43 -10.62 5.79
N CYS A 229 7.43 -10.28 4.98
CA CYS A 229 8.66 -11.05 4.91
C CYS A 229 9.38 -11.11 6.27
N MET A 230 9.49 -9.97 6.96
CA MET A 230 10.12 -9.91 8.29
C MET A 230 9.31 -10.60 9.38
N GLU A 231 7.97 -10.57 9.28
CA GLU A 231 7.09 -11.36 10.15
C GLU A 231 7.34 -12.87 9.98
N GLY A 232 7.47 -13.35 8.75
CA GLY A 232 7.84 -14.74 8.46
C GLY A 232 9.20 -15.14 9.04
N LEU A 233 10.21 -14.28 8.89
CA LEU A 233 11.55 -14.49 9.46
C LEU A 233 11.58 -14.44 10.99
N ALA A 234 10.75 -13.60 11.63
CA ALA A 234 10.64 -13.61 13.08
C ALA A 234 10.12 -14.96 13.61
N LEU A 235 9.41 -15.72 12.76
CA LEU A 235 8.83 -17.01 13.11
C LEU A 235 9.78 -18.20 12.85
N SER A 236 10.79 -18.09 11.97
CA SER A 236 11.69 -19.19 11.60
C SER A 236 12.59 -19.68 12.75
N GLY A 237 12.83 -18.84 13.76
CA GLY A 237 13.69 -19.16 14.90
C GLY A 237 15.18 -18.98 14.58
N GLY A 238 16.04 -19.19 15.57
CA GLY A 238 17.49 -18.98 15.46
C GLY A 238 17.96 -17.61 15.96
N THR A 239 19.27 -17.45 16.11
CA THR A 239 19.91 -16.21 16.56
C THR A 239 20.45 -15.37 15.41
N LEU A 240 20.65 -15.97 14.23
CA LEU A 240 21.15 -15.33 13.02
C LEU A 240 20.28 -15.75 11.84
N LEU A 241 19.72 -14.78 11.13
CA LEU A 241 18.95 -14.98 9.91
C LEU A 241 19.84 -14.87 8.68
N VAL A 242 19.74 -15.84 7.79
CA VAL A 242 20.46 -15.95 6.52
C VAL A 242 19.48 -15.91 5.34
N PRO A 243 19.94 -15.72 4.09
CA PRO A 243 19.06 -15.75 2.90
C PRO A 243 18.18 -17.00 2.82
N GLU A 244 18.67 -18.12 3.33
CA GLU A 244 17.99 -19.41 3.31
C GLU A 244 16.76 -19.48 4.24
N ASP A 245 16.64 -18.53 5.17
CA ASP A 245 15.48 -18.45 6.05
C ASP A 245 14.30 -17.72 5.40
N LEU A 246 14.52 -17.08 4.24
CA LEU A 246 13.45 -16.35 3.54
C LEU A 246 12.26 -17.28 3.28
N PRO A 247 11.01 -16.84 3.49
CA PRO A 247 9.85 -17.68 3.19
C PRO A 247 9.84 -18.10 1.71
N ALA A 248 9.32 -19.28 1.38
CA ALA A 248 9.31 -19.88 0.02
C ALA A 248 8.92 -18.90 -1.11
N GLU A 249 7.92 -18.06 -0.85
CA GLU A 249 7.42 -17.00 -1.74
C GLU A 249 8.43 -15.86 -1.99
N PHE A 250 9.34 -15.65 -1.03
CA PHE A 250 10.47 -14.72 -1.09
C PHE A 250 11.78 -15.37 -1.53
N TRP A 251 11.80 -16.61 -2.01
CA TRP A 251 12.94 -17.06 -2.79
C TRP A 251 12.82 -16.43 -4.18
N MET A 252 13.70 -15.47 -4.46
CA MET A 252 13.80 -14.91 -5.80
C MET A 252 14.35 -16.00 -6.71
N ALA A 253 13.51 -16.55 -7.55
CA ALA A 253 13.83 -16.51 -8.96
C ALA A 253 12.68 -15.75 -9.65
N GLU A 254 13.02 -14.78 -10.49
CA GLU A 254 12.15 -14.49 -11.62
C GLU A 254 12.05 -15.78 -12.46
N PRO A 255 10.99 -15.97 -13.29
CA PRO A 255 11.14 -16.89 -14.40
C PRO A 255 12.45 -16.50 -15.11
N PRO A 256 13.35 -17.44 -15.42
CA PRO A 256 14.62 -17.15 -16.07
C PRO A 256 14.35 -16.63 -17.48
N ALA A 257 13.89 -15.40 -17.65
CA ALA A 257 13.60 -14.81 -18.95
C ALA A 257 14.69 -13.78 -19.27
N ALA A 258 14.91 -12.82 -18.37
CA ALA A 258 15.94 -11.80 -18.54
C ALA A 258 17.37 -12.36 -18.41
N ASP A 259 17.62 -13.26 -17.44
CA ASP A 259 18.94 -13.90 -17.26
C ASP A 259 19.23 -14.93 -18.36
N ALA A 260 18.20 -15.65 -18.84
CA ALA A 260 18.36 -16.64 -19.89
C ALA A 260 18.76 -16.03 -21.24
N LEU A 261 18.17 -14.88 -21.60
CA LEU A 261 18.54 -14.11 -22.79
C LEU A 261 19.97 -13.55 -22.68
N ARG A 262 20.36 -13.04 -21.50
CA ARG A 262 21.72 -12.53 -21.27
C ARG A 262 22.79 -13.62 -21.32
N ARG A 263 22.50 -14.81 -20.80
CA ARG A 263 23.42 -15.95 -20.73
C ARG A 263 23.33 -16.90 -21.92
N ARG A 264 22.47 -16.61 -22.89
CA ARG A 264 22.20 -17.45 -24.08
C ARG A 264 21.92 -18.91 -23.72
N LEU A 265 21.10 -19.13 -22.68
CA LEU A 265 20.74 -20.48 -22.25
C LEU A 265 20.03 -21.22 -23.40
N THR A 266 20.34 -22.50 -23.53
CA THR A 266 19.61 -23.40 -24.41
C THR A 266 18.17 -23.58 -23.92
N LEU A 267 17.29 -24.05 -24.81
CA LEU A 267 15.90 -24.33 -24.47
C LEU A 267 15.79 -25.37 -23.33
N GLU A 268 16.72 -26.32 -23.25
CA GLU A 268 16.73 -27.35 -22.21
C GLU A 268 17.14 -26.77 -20.85
N GLU A 269 18.20 -25.96 -20.80
CA GLU A 269 18.64 -25.27 -19.57
C GLU A 269 17.58 -24.29 -19.05
N LEU A 270 16.88 -23.61 -19.96
CA LEU A 270 15.76 -22.74 -19.62
C LEU A 270 14.60 -23.52 -19.00
N LYS A 271 14.25 -24.67 -19.58
CA LYS A 271 13.21 -25.56 -19.05
C LYS A 271 13.60 -26.09 -17.68
N ASP A 272 14.83 -26.55 -17.48
CA ASP A 272 15.32 -27.05 -16.20
C ASP A 272 15.30 -25.99 -15.10
N ALA A 273 15.73 -24.77 -15.43
CA ALA A 273 15.68 -23.65 -14.51
C ALA A 273 14.23 -23.29 -14.14
N TYR A 274 13.32 -23.30 -15.11
CA TYR A 274 11.89 -23.03 -14.88
C TYR A 274 11.19 -24.14 -14.08
N ILE A 275 11.51 -25.41 -14.34
CA ILE A 275 10.99 -26.56 -13.58
C ILE A 275 11.44 -26.49 -12.12
N ARG A 276 12.73 -26.20 -11.86
CA ARG A 276 13.25 -25.99 -10.50
C ARG A 276 12.57 -24.80 -9.81
N PHE A 277 12.36 -23.70 -10.53
CA PHE A 277 11.63 -22.54 -10.04
C PHE A 277 10.20 -22.90 -9.59
N VAL A 278 9.44 -23.63 -10.42
CA VAL A 278 8.07 -24.04 -10.08
C VAL A 278 8.05 -25.04 -8.92
N LEU A 279 9.02 -25.94 -8.83
CA LEU A 279 9.15 -26.87 -7.72
C LEU A 279 9.43 -26.15 -6.39
N ALA A 280 10.31 -25.14 -6.39
CA ALA A 280 10.55 -24.31 -5.21
C ALA A 280 9.29 -23.56 -4.76
N ARG A 281 8.56 -22.95 -5.71
CA ARG A 281 7.29 -22.22 -5.47
C ARG A 281 6.12 -23.11 -5.02
N THR A 282 6.25 -24.43 -5.18
CA THR A 282 5.24 -25.40 -4.75
C THR A 282 5.71 -26.26 -3.57
N SER A 283 6.80 -25.87 -2.91
CA SER A 283 7.39 -26.59 -1.77
C SER A 283 7.66 -28.07 -2.08
N GLY A 284 8.11 -28.36 -3.31
CA GLY A 284 8.37 -29.72 -3.78
C GLY A 284 7.11 -30.55 -4.08
N ASN A 285 5.90 -29.97 -4.01
CA ASN A 285 4.67 -30.67 -4.36
C ASN A 285 4.58 -30.93 -5.87
N ARG A 286 5.03 -32.11 -6.28
CA ARG A 286 5.12 -32.53 -7.70
C ARG A 286 3.78 -32.49 -8.45
N THR A 287 2.65 -32.73 -7.77
CA THR A 287 1.32 -32.67 -8.41
C THR A 287 0.93 -31.23 -8.72
N ARG A 288 1.16 -30.31 -7.76
CA ARG A 288 0.89 -28.89 -7.94
C ARG A 288 1.85 -28.26 -8.95
N ALA A 289 3.13 -28.67 -8.92
CA ALA A 289 4.14 -28.24 -9.87
C ALA A 289 3.80 -28.63 -11.32
N ALA A 290 3.43 -29.90 -11.55
CA ALA A 290 3.04 -30.39 -12.87
C ALA A 290 1.83 -29.62 -13.44
N ARG A 291 0.82 -29.36 -12.61
CA ARG A 291 -0.35 -28.55 -13.00
C ARG A 291 0.03 -27.12 -13.38
N TRP A 292 0.91 -26.49 -12.62
CA TRP A 292 1.38 -25.13 -12.93
C TRP A 292 2.22 -25.10 -14.21
N LEU A 293 3.12 -26.06 -14.39
CA LEU A 293 3.93 -26.20 -15.61
C LEU A 293 3.10 -26.57 -16.85
N GLY A 294 1.82 -26.97 -16.71
CA GLY A 294 0.99 -27.43 -17.82
C GLY A 294 1.43 -28.78 -18.39
N ILE A 295 2.16 -29.60 -17.63
CA ILE A 295 2.68 -30.90 -18.06
C ILE A 295 2.13 -32.05 -17.20
N SER A 296 2.26 -33.28 -17.69
CA SER A 296 1.88 -34.46 -16.90
C SER A 296 2.89 -34.73 -15.76
N ARG A 297 2.43 -35.34 -14.66
CA ARG A 297 3.30 -35.76 -13.55
C ARG A 297 4.38 -36.75 -14.00
N LYS A 298 4.09 -37.59 -15.00
CA LYS A 298 5.05 -38.52 -15.62
C LYS A 298 6.14 -37.77 -16.38
N ALA A 299 5.80 -36.71 -17.11
CA ALA A 299 6.77 -35.88 -17.83
C ALA A 299 7.69 -35.13 -16.86
N LEU A 300 7.15 -34.55 -15.79
CA LEU A 300 7.93 -33.91 -14.73
C LEU A 300 8.93 -34.90 -14.09
N TRP A 301 8.50 -36.13 -13.80
CA TRP A 301 9.35 -37.16 -13.19
C TRP A 301 10.44 -37.69 -14.14
N ALA A 302 10.16 -37.74 -15.44
CA ALA A 302 11.16 -38.09 -16.46
C ALA A 302 12.23 -36.99 -16.61
N HIS A 303 11.84 -35.72 -16.49
CA HIS A 303 12.77 -34.59 -16.52
C HIS A 303 13.72 -34.62 -15.32
N LEU A 304 13.17 -34.79 -14.11
CA LEU A 304 13.95 -34.78 -12.86
C LEU A 304 15.03 -35.87 -12.80
N ARG A 305 14.74 -37.06 -13.34
CA ARG A 305 15.72 -38.16 -13.37
C ARG A 305 16.88 -37.95 -14.35
N ARG A 306 16.68 -37.16 -15.42
CA ARG A 306 17.77 -36.85 -16.36
C ARG A 306 18.71 -35.79 -15.81
N SER A 307 18.18 -34.85 -15.03
CA SER A 307 18.95 -33.76 -14.40
C SER A 307 19.74 -34.18 -13.15
N GLU A 308 19.59 -35.44 -12.69
CA GLU A 308 20.36 -36.03 -11.58
C GLU A 308 21.59 -36.84 -12.04
N THR A 309 21.85 -36.89 -13.37
CA THR A 309 23.02 -37.53 -13.99
C THR A 309 23.95 -36.48 -14.56
#